data_AF-A0AAN6QG98-F1
#
_entry.id   AF-A0AAN6QG98-F1
#
_cell.length_a   1.000
_cell.length_b   1.000
_cell.length_c   1.000
_cell.angle_alpha   90.00
_cell.angle_beta   90.00
_cell.angle_gamma   90.00
#
_symmetry.space_group_name_H-M   'P 1'
#
loop_
_entity.id
_entity.type
_entity.pdbx_description
1 polymer ?
#
loop_
_entity_poly.entity_id
_entity_poly.type
_entity_poly.pdbx_seq_one_letter_code
_entity_poly.pdbx_strand_id
1 'polypeptide(L)' 'MAPNTDIATRALIVTLKSPFGGKTSAEISEETGISVRQINRIYARAIERGFEPN' A
#
# COMPACT_ATOMS: atom_id res chain seq x y z
N MET A 1 -8.95 20.29 -2.65
CA MET A 1 -7.73 19.55 -2.27
C MET A 1 -7.95 18.09 -2.66
N ALA A 2 -7.05 17.47 -3.42
CA ALA A 2 -7.13 16.03 -3.62
C ALA A 2 -7.02 15.34 -2.25
N PRO A 3 -7.77 14.27 -1.96
CA PRO A 3 -7.58 13.51 -0.74
C PRO A 3 -6.21 12.83 -0.87
N ASN A 4 -5.16 13.57 -0.52
CA ASN A 4 -3.81 13.08 -0.40
C ASN A 4 -3.89 12.08 0.74
N THR A 5 -4.09 10.80 0.39
CA THR A 5 -4.00 9.71 1.36
C THR A 5 -2.75 9.95 2.20
N ASP A 6 -2.95 10.03 3.51
CA ASP A 6 -1.93 10.48 4.44
C ASP A 6 -0.61 9.74 4.20
N ILE A 7 0.52 10.44 4.39
CA ILE A 7 1.84 9.87 4.13
C ILE A 7 2.08 8.61 4.98
N ALA A 8 1.54 8.55 6.20
CA ALA A 8 1.64 7.37 7.04
C ALA A 8 0.84 6.19 6.47
N THR A 9 -0.36 6.43 5.92
CA THR A 9 -1.14 5.38 5.24
C THR A 9 -0.39 4.80 4.04
N ARG A 10 0.28 5.65 3.24
CA ARG A 10 1.06 5.18 2.09
C ARG A 10 2.28 4.38 2.53
N ALA A 11 3.01 4.86 3.53
CA ALA A 11 4.15 4.15 4.10
C ALA A 11 3.72 2.79 4.68
N LEU A 12 2.65 2.77 5.49
CA LEU A 12 2.07 1.56 6.06
C LEU A 12 1.77 0.51 4.97
N ILE A 13 1.08 0.90 3.89
CA ILE A 13 0.74 -0.03 2.81
C ILE A 13 1.99 -0.58 2.13
N VAL A 14 2.98 0.26 1.81
CA VAL A 14 4.21 -0.19 1.16
C VAL A 14 4.99 -1.15 2.06
N THR A 15 5.08 -0.85 3.36
CA THR A 15 5.74 -1.72 4.34
C THR A 15 5.01 -3.06 4.52
N LEU A 16 3.68 -3.04 4.71
CA LEU A 16 2.90 -4.27 4.90
C LEU A 16 2.91 -5.17 3.66
N LYS A 17 2.99 -4.60 2.45
CA LYS A 17 3.13 -5.36 1.19
C LYS A 17 4.57 -5.81 0.89
N SER A 18 5.46 -5.81 1.88
CA SER A 18 6.82 -6.33 1.72
C SER A 18 6.82 -7.69 0.98
N PRO A 19 7.66 -7.87 -0.04
CA PRO A 19 7.79 -9.16 -0.72
C PRO A 19 8.42 -10.22 0.18
N PHE A 20 9.13 -9.79 1.21
CA PHE A 20 9.75 -10.65 2.21
C PHE A 20 8.85 -10.76 3.43
N GLY A 21 7.91 -11.71 3.40
CA GLY A 21 7.03 -12.02 4.53
C GLY A 21 5.95 -10.97 4.82
N GLY A 22 5.61 -10.13 3.86
CA GLY A 22 4.49 -9.19 3.97
C GLY A 22 3.12 -9.86 3.81
N LYS A 23 2.09 -9.02 3.90
CA LYS A 23 0.68 -9.39 3.84
C LYS A 23 0.11 -9.18 2.44
N THR A 24 -0.90 -9.98 2.11
CA THR A 24 -1.72 -9.80 0.92
C THR A 24 -2.56 -8.53 1.03
N SER A 25 -3.01 -7.99 -0.11
CA SER A 25 -3.93 -6.83 -0.09
C SER A 25 -5.25 -7.13 0.63
N ALA A 26 -5.68 -8.39 0.69
CA ALA A 26 -6.89 -8.80 1.40
C ALA A 26 -6.70 -8.71 2.93
N GLU A 27 -5.61 -9.28 3.46
CA GLU A 27 -5.27 -9.20 4.88
C GLU A 27 -5.06 -7.74 5.32
N ILE A 28 -4.37 -6.94 4.52
CA ILE A 28 -4.19 -5.51 4.81
C ILE A 28 -5.55 -4.79 4.82
N SER A 29 -6.45 -5.15 3.89
CA SER A 29 -7.80 -4.56 3.85
C SER A 29 -8.63 -4.93 5.08
N GLU A 30 -8.50 -6.17 5.56
CA GLU A 30 -9.17 -6.66 6.77
C GLU A 30 -8.65 -5.94 8.03
N GLU A 31 -7.33 -5.78 8.16
CA GLU A 31 -6.71 -5.17 9.34
C GLU A 31 -6.87 -3.64 9.39
N THR A 32 -6.85 -2.96 8.23
CA THR A 32 -6.83 -1.49 8.17
C THR A 32 -8.15 -0.85 7.77
N GLY A 33 -9.11 -1.64 7.27
CA GLY A 33 -10.35 -1.14 6.68
C GLY A 33 -10.18 -0.41 5.33
N ILE A 34 -8.95 -0.34 4.79
CA ILE A 34 -8.68 0.30 3.50
C ILE A 34 -9.06 -0.65 2.38
N SER A 35 -9.88 -0.21 1.42
CA SER A 35 -10.26 -1.06 0.30
C SER A 35 -9.05 -1.62 -0.47
N VAL A 36 -9.12 -2.88 -0.88
CA VAL A 36 -8.13 -3.56 -1.73
C VAL A 36 -7.76 -2.73 -2.96
N ARG A 37 -8.74 -2.04 -3.57
CA ARG A 37 -8.53 -1.15 -4.73
C ARG A 37 -7.58 0.00 -4.39
N GLN A 38 -7.76 0.63 -3.22
CA GLN A 38 -6.91 1.74 -2.77
C GLN A 38 -5.51 1.25 -2.40
N ILE A 39 -5.39 0.10 -1.74
CA ILE A 39 -4.10 -0.55 -1.43
C ILE A 39 -3.31 -0.79 -2.71
N ASN A 40 -3.93 -1.43 -3.70
CA ASN A 40 -3.27 -1.72 -4.98
C ASN A 40 -2.86 -0.45 -5.73
N ARG A 41 -3.71 0.59 -5.72
CA ARG A 41 -3.38 1.88 -6.35
C ARG A 41 -2.19 2.57 -5.67
N ILE A 42 -2.08 2.49 -4.35
CA ILE A 42 -0.95 3.07 -3.60
C ILE A 42 0.34 2.32 -3.91
N TYR A 43 0.29 0.99 -3.86
CA TYR A 43 1.46 0.16 -4.13
C TYR A 43 1.97 0.30 -5.58
N ALA A 44 1.06 0.30 -6.56
CA ALA A 44 1.42 0.53 -7.97
C ALA A 44 2.09 1.90 -8.17
N ARG A 45 1.56 2.95 -7.54
CA ARG A 45 2.15 4.30 -7.59
C ARG A 45 3.51 4.38 -6.92
N ALA A 46 3.79 3.56 -5.90
CA ALA A 46 5.11 3.51 -5.30
C ALA A 46 6.12 2.96 -6.31
N ILE A 47 5.76 1.88 -7.01
CA ILE A 47 6.58 1.27 -8.07
C ILE A 47 6.82 2.27 -9.22
N GLU A 48 5.76 2.93 -9.71
CA GLU A 48 5.87 3.99 -10.73
C GLU A 48 6.81 5.15 -10.32
N ARG A 49 7.05 5.32 -9.02
CA ARG A 49 7.92 6.37 -8.46
C ARG A 49 9.31 5.86 -8.05
N GLY A 50 9.67 4.64 -8.46
CA GLY A 50 11.01 4.08 -8.24
C GLY A 50 11.15 3.22 -6.99
N PHE A 51 10.06 2.79 -6.35
CA PHE A 51 10.14 1.73 -5.35
C PHE A 51 10.36 0.38 -6.05
N GLU A 52 11.46 -0.30 -5.70
CA GLU A 52 11.83 -1.60 -6.26
C GLU A 52 11.60 -2.69 -5.20
N PRO A 53 10.52 -3.48 -5.31
CA PRO A 53 10.24 -4.54 -4.34
C PRO A 53 11.14 -5.78 -4.50
N ASN A 54 11.87 -5.95 -5.60
CA ASN A 54 12.63 -7.17 -5.88
C ASN A 54 14.11 -7.05 -5.53
#